data_AF-A0A1H3TJD4-F1
#
_entry.id   AF-A0A1H3TJD4-F1
#
_cell.length_a   1.000
_cell.length_b   1.000
_cell.length_c   1.000
_cell.angle_alpha   90.00
_cell.angle_beta   90.00
_cell.angle_gamma   90.00
#
_symmetry.space_group_name_H-M   'P 1'
#
loop_
_entity.id
_entity.type
_entity.pdbx_description
1 polymer ?
#
loop_
_entity_poly.entity_id
_entity_poly.type
_entity_poly.pdbx_seq_one_letter_code
_entity_poly.pdbx_strand_id
1 'polypeptide(L)'
;MAGIASALIAVVFGIAQCGPSSDPKRVSDATTSTPTLPPPTSEPARPETPADDLLELVEMEYGQEAAEVEVTGMLEPGAPTADPPEPDTKPVKVRPLVLTLRNTGDNPLVLTGLKVVVHEVLMVPACATEGGGGVAPTLNYEFRFPVPPTSEWSATGPQNFAVEPRSVDALSVTIGPAASGDAVYVWRYSVHAVVKDGREILWGGGVGTDGFEVSVDDYLAYTVYGQDSGASPAAIRACADEVVETVQGYIDQSTAPAFAVQSEVEHLIEAYQRLASK
;
A
#
# COMPACT_ATOMS: atom_id res chain seq x y z
N MET A 1 43.80 29.46 10.65
CA MET A 1 42.99 30.46 11.37
C MET A 1 41.54 30.25 10.97
N ALA A 2 40.64 30.21 11.96
CA ALA A 2 39.19 29.90 11.90
C ALA A 2 38.86 28.46 11.45
N GLY A 3 38.26 27.54 12.23
CA GLY A 3 37.70 27.61 13.57
C GLY A 3 36.19 27.86 13.56
N ILE A 4 35.36 26.84 13.34
CA ILE A 4 33.96 26.76 13.82
C ILE A 4 33.65 25.31 14.21
N ALA A 5 33.10 25.17 15.42
CA ALA A 5 32.68 23.97 16.11
C ALA A 5 31.13 23.88 16.17
N SER A 6 30.64 22.81 16.80
CA SER A 6 29.25 22.57 17.29
C SER A 6 28.38 21.69 16.37
N ALA A 7 27.53 20.77 16.85
CA ALA A 7 27.16 20.41 18.22
C ALA A 7 26.74 18.93 18.30
N LEU A 8 27.10 18.30 19.42
CA LEU A 8 26.58 17.01 19.89
C LEU A 8 25.30 17.30 20.69
N ILE A 9 24.18 16.68 20.35
CA ILE A 9 22.95 16.73 21.18
C ILE A 9 23.01 15.55 22.15
N ALA A 10 23.16 15.85 23.43
CA ALA A 10 23.02 14.92 24.55
C ALA A 10 21.57 14.94 25.03
N VAL A 11 20.91 13.77 25.03
CA VAL A 11 19.59 13.58 25.65
C VAL A 11 19.79 13.23 27.13
N VAL A 12 19.30 14.11 28.00
CA VAL A 12 19.28 13.95 29.45
C VAL A 12 18.03 13.16 29.85
N PHE A 13 18.21 11.95 30.36
CA PHE A 13 17.17 11.24 31.11
C PHE A 13 17.24 11.64 32.58
N GLY A 14 16.21 12.33 33.05
CA GLY A 14 15.94 12.49 34.48
C GLY A 14 15.17 11.28 35.00
N ILE A 15 15.73 10.56 35.96
CA ILE A 15 14.99 9.58 36.76
C ILE A 15 15.22 9.91 38.24
N ALA A 16 14.09 10.00 38.94
CA ALA A 16 13.93 10.45 40.30
C ALA A 16 14.62 9.56 41.33
N GLN A 17 15.05 10.23 42.41
CA GLN A 17 15.53 9.64 43.65
C GLN A 17 14.39 9.00 44.43
N CYS A 18 14.60 7.79 44.95
CA CYS A 18 13.91 7.30 46.14
C CYS A 18 14.95 6.60 47.04
N GLY A 19 15.14 7.17 48.23
CA GLY A 19 16.02 6.66 49.28
C GLY A 19 15.35 5.60 50.16
N PRO A 20 16.11 5.03 51.11
CA PRO A 20 15.78 3.79 51.81
C PRO A 20 15.03 4.02 53.12
N SER A 21 14.23 3.05 53.57
CA SER A 21 13.73 3.01 54.95
C SER A 21 13.40 1.59 55.41
N SER A 22 14.36 1.03 56.14
CA SER A 22 14.28 0.15 57.33
C SER A 22 13.00 -0.67 57.63
N ASP A 23 13.23 -1.99 57.73
CA ASP A 23 12.58 -2.94 58.65
C ASP A 23 12.64 -2.49 60.12
N PRO A 24 11.63 -2.85 60.94
CA PRO A 24 11.93 -3.81 62.00
C PRO A 24 10.83 -4.86 62.32
N LYS A 25 11.32 -6.06 62.67
CA LYS A 25 10.69 -7.15 63.45
C LYS A 25 9.63 -6.71 64.48
N ARG A 26 8.50 -7.43 64.60
CA ARG A 26 8.05 -8.08 65.87
C ARG A 26 6.81 -8.98 65.76
N VAL A 27 7.00 -10.23 66.23
CA VAL A 27 6.16 -11.07 67.12
C VAL A 27 4.83 -11.68 66.64
N SER A 28 4.81 -13.00 66.85
CA SER A 28 3.75 -14.02 66.88
C SER A 28 2.51 -13.70 67.72
N ASP A 29 1.32 -14.19 67.32
CA ASP A 29 0.64 -15.33 67.96
C ASP A 29 -0.82 -15.52 67.50
N ALA A 30 -1.30 -16.76 67.70
CA ALA A 30 -2.69 -17.21 67.87
C ALA A 30 -3.57 -17.50 66.63
N THR A 31 -3.39 -18.73 66.14
CA THR A 31 -4.40 -19.76 65.83
C THR A 31 -5.88 -19.35 65.91
N THR A 32 -6.57 -19.35 64.76
CA THR A 32 -8.01 -19.67 64.67
C THR A 32 -8.24 -20.37 63.33
N SER A 33 -8.41 -21.69 63.36
CA SER A 33 -8.64 -22.51 62.16
C SER A 33 -10.11 -22.43 61.75
N THR A 34 -10.40 -21.59 60.76
CA THR A 34 -11.66 -21.60 60.00
C THR A 34 -11.63 -22.76 59.00
N PRO A 35 -12.72 -23.53 58.80
CA PRO A 35 -12.75 -24.57 57.78
C PRO A 35 -12.63 -23.94 56.38
N THR A 36 -11.49 -24.16 55.74
CA THR A 36 -11.20 -23.75 54.36
C THR A 36 -12.10 -24.51 53.40
N LEU A 37 -13.05 -23.82 52.78
CA LEU A 37 -13.71 -24.29 51.55
C LEU A 37 -12.63 -24.56 50.50
N PRO A 38 -12.72 -25.65 49.73
CA PRO A 38 -11.78 -25.89 48.64
C PRO A 38 -11.76 -24.66 47.72
N PRO A 39 -10.58 -24.23 47.23
CA PRO A 39 -10.50 -23.13 46.29
C PRO A 39 -11.40 -23.44 45.08
N PRO A 40 -12.09 -22.42 44.51
CA PRO A 40 -12.81 -22.61 43.27
C PRO A 40 -11.84 -23.22 42.27
N THR A 41 -12.23 -24.36 41.70
CA THR A 41 -11.47 -25.02 40.64
C THR A 41 -11.25 -23.98 39.56
N SER A 42 -9.99 -23.57 39.38
CA SER A 42 -9.61 -22.59 38.36
C SER A 42 -10.13 -23.13 37.04
N GLU A 43 -11.17 -22.49 36.50
CA GLU A 43 -11.64 -22.79 35.16
C GLU A 43 -10.44 -22.60 34.24
N PRO A 44 -10.07 -23.60 33.41
CA PRO A 44 -8.94 -23.46 32.52
C PRO A 44 -9.19 -22.22 31.66
N ALA A 45 -8.26 -21.26 31.73
CA ALA A 45 -8.33 -20.02 30.97
C ALA A 45 -8.65 -20.38 29.52
N ARG A 46 -9.80 -19.88 29.04
CA ARG A 46 -10.20 -20.03 27.65
C ARG A 46 -9.02 -19.53 26.81
N PRO A 47 -8.54 -20.30 25.81
CA PRO A 47 -7.39 -19.87 25.02
C PRO A 47 -7.69 -18.49 24.47
N GLU A 48 -6.87 -17.51 24.83
CA GLU A 48 -6.98 -16.16 24.32
C GLU A 48 -6.81 -16.23 22.80
N THR A 49 -7.82 -15.80 22.06
CA THR A 49 -7.69 -15.59 20.62
C THR A 49 -6.51 -14.64 20.43
N PRO A 50 -5.50 -15.00 19.61
CA PRO A 50 -4.40 -14.11 19.30
C PRO A 50 -4.93 -12.73 18.90
N ALA A 51 -4.37 -11.65 19.44
CA ALA A 51 -4.86 -10.28 19.22
C ALA A 51 -4.98 -9.92 17.73
N ASP A 52 -4.19 -10.56 16.89
CA ASP A 52 -4.16 -10.38 15.44
C ASP A 52 -5.37 -10.98 14.72
N ASP A 53 -6.02 -12.00 15.30
CA ASP A 53 -7.24 -12.60 14.73
C ASP A 53 -8.48 -11.73 15.02
N LEU A 54 -8.30 -10.63 15.74
CA LEU A 54 -9.35 -9.68 16.10
C LEU A 54 -9.38 -8.44 15.17
N LEU A 55 -8.39 -8.28 14.30
CA LEU A 55 -8.37 -7.22 13.28
C LEU A 55 -8.67 -7.82 11.91
N GLU A 56 -9.84 -7.49 11.37
CA GLU A 56 -10.36 -8.05 10.14
C GLU A 56 -10.38 -6.99 9.04
N LEU A 57 -9.93 -7.34 7.83
CA LEU A 57 -10.25 -6.55 6.65
C LEU A 57 -11.72 -6.80 6.29
N VAL A 58 -12.54 -5.75 6.35
CA VAL A 58 -13.96 -5.79 5.98
C VAL A 58 -14.12 -5.56 4.49
N GLU A 59 -13.40 -4.57 3.97
CA GLU A 59 -13.56 -4.10 2.60
C GLU A 59 -12.24 -3.53 2.11
N MET A 60 -12.01 -3.69 0.81
CA MET A 60 -10.90 -3.09 0.12
C MET A 60 -11.40 -2.61 -1.24
N GLU A 61 -11.29 -1.32 -1.46
CA GLU A 61 -11.77 -0.66 -2.67
C GLU A 61 -10.86 0.51 -3.03
N TYR A 62 -10.89 0.93 -4.29
CA TYR A 62 -10.29 2.20 -4.66
C TYR A 62 -11.24 3.35 -4.31
N GLY A 63 -10.71 4.40 -3.69
CA GLY A 63 -11.49 5.59 -3.32
C GLY A 63 -12.18 6.22 -4.52
N GLN A 64 -13.39 6.76 -4.35
CA GLN A 64 -14.15 7.38 -5.43
C GLN A 64 -13.56 8.71 -5.89
N GLU A 65 -12.93 9.44 -4.96
CA GLU A 65 -12.27 10.72 -5.20
C GLU A 65 -10.75 10.56 -5.23
N ALA A 66 -10.09 11.39 -6.04
CA ALA A 66 -8.64 11.48 -5.99
C ALA A 66 -8.17 12.20 -4.74
N ALA A 67 -7.09 11.69 -4.16
CA ALA A 67 -6.26 12.49 -3.27
C ALA A 67 -5.32 13.37 -4.11
N GLU A 68 -5.30 14.67 -3.84
CA GLU A 68 -4.23 15.54 -4.31
C GLU A 68 -2.98 15.24 -3.50
N VAL A 69 -1.92 14.82 -4.17
CA VAL A 69 -0.63 14.56 -3.54
C VAL A 69 0.37 15.55 -4.10
N GLU A 70 1.09 16.22 -3.21
CA GLU A 70 2.22 17.07 -3.59
C GLU A 70 3.22 16.22 -4.38
N VAL A 71 3.95 16.81 -5.33
CA VAL A 71 5.03 16.10 -6.02
C VAL A 71 6.32 16.31 -5.22
N THR A 72 6.76 15.31 -4.44
CA THR A 72 8.04 15.42 -3.75
C THR A 72 9.12 14.82 -4.63
N GLY A 73 9.71 15.67 -5.47
CA GLY A 73 11.01 15.55 -6.14
C GLY A 73 11.32 14.24 -6.89
N MET A 74 11.86 14.35 -8.11
CA MET A 74 12.49 13.20 -8.74
C MET A 74 13.60 12.66 -7.82
N LEU A 75 13.41 11.45 -7.28
CA LEU A 75 14.54 10.69 -6.77
C LEU A 75 15.31 10.19 -7.99
N GLU A 76 16.24 11.01 -8.48
CA GLU A 76 17.18 10.54 -9.49
C GLU A 76 18.10 9.47 -8.88
N PRO A 77 18.26 8.29 -9.53
CA PRO A 77 19.35 7.39 -9.22
C PRO A 77 20.68 8.00 -9.70
N GLY A 78 21.33 8.80 -8.83
CA GLY A 78 22.78 8.99 -8.84
C GLY A 78 23.44 9.73 -10.02
N ALA A 79 22.73 10.55 -10.79
CA ALA A 79 23.36 11.40 -11.81
C ALA A 79 23.73 12.79 -11.25
N PRO A 80 24.99 13.23 -11.31
CA PRO A 80 25.36 14.61 -11.00
C PRO A 80 25.08 15.47 -12.23
N THR A 81 23.86 16.01 -12.36
CA THR A 81 23.57 17.09 -13.30
C THR A 81 23.74 18.44 -12.60
N ALA A 82 24.30 19.41 -13.32
CA ALA A 82 24.80 20.67 -12.76
C ALA A 82 23.71 21.63 -12.28
N ASP A 83 22.44 21.37 -12.60
CA ASP A 83 21.26 22.05 -12.05
C ASP A 83 20.10 21.04 -12.05
N PRO A 84 19.44 20.76 -10.91
CA PRO A 84 18.26 19.91 -10.89
C PRO A 84 17.13 20.58 -11.68
N PRO A 85 16.35 19.84 -12.50
CA PRO A 85 15.17 20.40 -13.14
C PRO A 85 14.23 21.00 -12.08
N GLU A 86 13.60 22.14 -12.38
CA GLU A 86 12.60 22.73 -11.49
C GLU A 86 11.53 21.66 -11.21
N PRO A 87 11.25 21.33 -9.94
CA PRO A 87 10.25 20.34 -9.61
C PRO A 87 8.90 20.81 -10.15
N ASP A 88 8.21 19.98 -10.94
CA ASP A 88 6.81 20.23 -11.25
C ASP A 88 6.04 20.19 -9.93
N THR A 89 5.50 21.33 -9.53
CA THR A 89 4.80 21.52 -8.24
C THR A 89 3.29 21.38 -8.38
N LYS A 90 2.79 21.03 -9.58
CA LYS A 90 1.36 20.80 -9.76
C LYS A 90 0.96 19.57 -8.95
N PRO A 91 0.03 19.69 -7.98
CA PRO A 91 -0.46 18.54 -7.26
C PRO A 91 -1.05 17.57 -8.26
N VAL A 92 -0.74 16.29 -8.05
CA VAL A 92 -1.26 15.24 -8.90
C VAL A 92 -2.28 14.45 -8.12
N LYS A 93 -3.32 14.07 -8.84
CA LYS A 93 -4.39 13.24 -8.35
C LYS A 93 -3.99 11.76 -8.42
N VAL A 94 -4.08 11.08 -7.28
CA VAL A 94 -3.93 9.62 -7.17
C VAL A 94 -5.20 9.05 -6.57
N ARG A 95 -5.66 7.90 -7.07
CA ARG A 95 -6.77 7.17 -6.44
C ARG A 95 -6.21 6.25 -5.35
N PRO A 96 -6.45 6.51 -4.06
CA PRO A 96 -5.96 5.65 -3.00
C PRO A 96 -6.70 4.32 -2.98
N LEU A 97 -6.02 3.27 -2.55
CA LEU A 97 -6.63 2.03 -2.09
C LEU A 97 -7.06 2.23 -0.63
N VAL A 98 -8.36 2.12 -0.38
CA VAL A 98 -8.96 2.24 0.95
C VAL A 98 -9.16 0.84 1.53
N LEU A 99 -8.59 0.61 2.71
CA LEU A 99 -8.67 -0.61 3.49
C LEU A 99 -9.55 -0.35 4.71
N THR A 100 -10.77 -0.88 4.71
CA THR A 100 -11.69 -0.76 5.84
C THR A 100 -11.46 -1.91 6.80
N LEU A 101 -11.00 -1.58 8.01
CA LEU A 101 -10.60 -2.52 9.04
C LEU A 101 -11.61 -2.53 10.18
N ARG A 102 -11.93 -3.70 10.72
CA ARG A 102 -12.77 -3.87 11.89
C ARG A 102 -12.00 -4.50 13.02
N ASN A 103 -12.05 -3.87 14.19
CA ASN A 103 -11.57 -4.44 15.43
C ASN A 103 -12.74 -5.14 16.14
N THR A 104 -12.72 -6.47 16.18
CA THR A 104 -13.72 -7.28 16.88
C THR A 104 -13.36 -7.53 18.35
N GLY A 105 -12.22 -7.05 18.82
CA GLY A 105 -11.76 -7.14 20.20
C GLY A 105 -12.34 -6.06 21.12
N ASP A 106 -12.09 -6.24 22.42
CA ASP A 106 -12.45 -5.29 23.48
C ASP A 106 -11.32 -4.30 23.81
N ASN A 107 -10.17 -4.42 23.16
CA ASN A 107 -9.01 -3.54 23.32
C ASN A 107 -8.62 -2.90 21.98
N PRO A 108 -8.01 -1.70 21.98
CA PRO A 108 -7.48 -1.11 20.75
C PRO A 108 -6.47 -2.05 20.10
N LEU A 109 -6.58 -2.25 18.79
CA LEU A 109 -5.63 -3.04 18.01
C LEU A 109 -4.79 -2.12 17.15
N VAL A 110 -3.49 -2.40 17.10
CA VAL A 110 -2.52 -1.62 16.35
C VAL A 110 -1.99 -2.48 15.22
N LEU A 111 -2.29 -2.08 13.99
CA LEU A 111 -1.55 -2.54 12.83
C LEU A 111 -0.14 -1.95 12.93
N THR A 112 0.89 -2.78 12.80
CA THR A 112 2.29 -2.33 12.94
C THR A 112 3.00 -2.12 11.60
N GLY A 113 2.42 -2.65 10.52
CA GLY A 113 2.92 -2.43 9.17
C GLY A 113 1.94 -2.93 8.13
N LEU A 114 2.12 -2.41 6.92
CA LEU A 114 1.44 -2.89 5.73
C LEU A 114 2.51 -3.31 4.72
N LYS A 115 2.41 -4.53 4.21
CA LYS A 115 3.28 -5.03 3.15
C LYS A 115 2.49 -5.09 1.86
N VAL A 116 3.03 -4.45 0.83
CA VAL A 116 2.52 -4.54 -0.54
C VAL A 116 3.49 -5.40 -1.34
N VAL A 117 2.95 -6.35 -2.09
CA VAL A 117 3.70 -7.18 -3.03
C VAL A 117 3.13 -6.92 -4.42
N VAL A 118 3.97 -6.46 -5.34
CA VAL A 118 3.63 -6.30 -6.76
C VAL A 118 4.19 -7.51 -7.50
N HIS A 119 3.29 -8.33 -8.02
CA HIS A 119 3.63 -9.60 -8.66
C HIS A 119 4.08 -9.39 -10.11
N GLU A 120 3.32 -8.58 -10.84
CA GLU A 120 3.47 -8.39 -12.27
C GLU A 120 3.17 -6.93 -12.62
N VAL A 121 3.92 -6.39 -13.58
CA VAL A 121 3.68 -5.05 -14.15
C VAL A 121 3.74 -5.16 -15.66
N LEU A 122 2.69 -4.73 -16.32
CA LEU A 122 2.58 -4.56 -17.75
C LEU A 122 2.79 -3.08 -18.08
N MET A 123 3.80 -2.77 -18.89
CA MET A 123 3.84 -1.50 -19.61
C MET A 123 2.92 -1.62 -20.81
N VAL A 124 1.84 -0.83 -20.84
CA VAL A 124 0.77 -0.97 -21.81
C VAL A 124 1.25 -0.45 -23.17
N PRO A 125 1.32 -1.31 -24.21
CA PRO A 125 1.86 -0.92 -25.50
C PRO A 125 0.92 0.04 -26.25
N ALA A 126 1.50 1.03 -26.92
CA ALA A 126 0.79 1.85 -27.89
C ALA A 126 0.57 1.05 -29.18
N CYS A 127 -0.58 0.37 -29.30
CA CYS A 127 -0.81 -0.55 -30.41
C CYS A 127 -0.90 0.11 -31.80
N ALA A 128 -1.13 1.44 -31.89
CA ALA A 128 -1.28 2.14 -33.18
C ALA A 128 -0.44 3.42 -33.36
N THR A 129 0.51 3.74 -32.47
CA THR A 129 1.36 4.95 -32.55
C THR A 129 2.80 4.64 -32.08
N GLU A 130 3.82 5.24 -32.70
CA GLU A 130 5.23 5.10 -32.28
C GLU A 130 5.59 5.96 -31.04
N GLY A 131 4.66 6.78 -30.56
CA GLY A 131 4.80 7.55 -29.34
C GLY A 131 3.44 7.73 -28.72
N GLY A 132 3.17 7.01 -27.64
CA GLY A 132 2.05 7.33 -26.76
C GLY A 132 2.19 8.78 -26.29
N GLY A 133 1.07 9.51 -26.22
CA GLY A 133 1.07 10.82 -25.59
C GLY A 133 1.52 10.71 -24.13
N GLY A 134 2.19 11.74 -23.62
CA GLY A 134 2.72 11.73 -22.26
C GLY A 134 1.61 11.69 -21.20
N VAL A 135 1.66 10.65 -20.36
CA VAL A 135 0.81 10.51 -19.17
C VAL A 135 1.73 10.43 -17.94
N ALA A 136 2.58 11.44 -17.72
CA ALA A 136 3.41 11.44 -16.53
C ALA A 136 3.62 12.81 -15.90
N PRO A 137 2.90 13.05 -14.81
CA PRO A 137 3.47 13.71 -13.66
C PRO A 137 4.04 12.67 -12.67
N THR A 138 5.09 13.05 -11.95
CA THR A 138 5.63 12.26 -10.83
C THR A 138 4.59 12.13 -9.73
N LEU A 139 4.19 10.90 -9.41
CA LEU A 139 3.19 10.61 -8.39
C LEU A 139 3.82 10.27 -7.05
N ASN A 140 3.29 10.85 -5.98
CA ASN A 140 3.75 10.59 -4.63
C ASN A 140 3.04 9.38 -4.03
N TYR A 141 3.49 8.20 -4.46
CA TYR A 141 3.04 6.94 -3.88
C TYR A 141 3.72 6.67 -2.54
N GLU A 142 2.96 6.10 -1.60
CA GLU A 142 3.48 5.52 -0.36
C GLU A 142 4.34 4.27 -0.65
N PHE A 143 3.89 3.43 -1.59
CA PHE A 143 4.60 2.24 -2.05
C PHE A 143 5.03 2.42 -3.51
N ARG A 144 6.34 2.65 -3.71
CA ARG A 144 6.96 2.88 -5.01
C ARG A 144 7.71 1.65 -5.52
N PHE A 145 7.24 1.04 -6.61
CA PHE A 145 7.91 -0.11 -7.22
C PHE A 145 8.74 0.28 -8.46
N PRO A 146 9.86 -0.41 -8.74
CA PRO A 146 10.69 -0.11 -9.90
C PRO A 146 10.00 -0.53 -11.21
N VAL A 147 10.21 0.24 -12.28
CA VAL A 147 9.83 -0.11 -13.65
C VAL A 147 11.06 0.01 -14.57
N PRO A 148 11.33 -0.95 -15.48
CA PRO A 148 10.60 -2.22 -15.66
C PRO A 148 10.79 -3.18 -14.46
N PRO A 149 9.80 -4.01 -14.12
CA PRO A 149 9.98 -5.00 -13.06
C PRO A 149 11.01 -6.05 -13.49
N THR A 150 12.02 -6.32 -12.66
CA THR A 150 12.96 -7.44 -12.91
C THR A 150 12.49 -8.75 -12.28
N SER A 151 11.53 -8.67 -11.35
CA SER A 151 10.93 -9.76 -10.59
C SER A 151 9.72 -9.24 -9.81
N GLU A 152 9.06 -10.12 -9.05
CA GLU A 152 8.18 -9.70 -7.95
C GLU A 152 8.90 -8.68 -7.06
N TRP A 153 8.19 -7.62 -6.70
CA TRP A 153 8.66 -6.57 -5.81
C TRP A 153 7.80 -6.54 -4.55
N SER A 154 8.40 -6.23 -3.40
CA SER A 154 7.63 -5.95 -2.19
C SER A 154 8.26 -4.86 -1.36
N ALA A 155 7.43 -4.13 -0.62
CA ALA A 155 7.86 -3.23 0.42
C ALA A 155 6.90 -3.28 1.60
N THR A 156 7.45 -3.07 2.79
CA THR A 156 6.70 -2.94 4.03
C THR A 156 6.87 -1.53 4.55
N GLY A 157 5.77 -0.79 4.66
CA GLY A 157 5.73 0.53 5.27
C GLY A 157 5.30 0.41 6.73
N PRO A 158 5.99 1.06 7.69
CA PRO A 158 5.47 1.14 9.05
C PRO A 158 4.18 1.95 9.02
N GLN A 159 3.11 1.35 9.53
CA GLN A 159 1.84 2.02 9.75
C GLN A 159 1.60 1.90 11.24
N ASN A 160 1.49 3.01 11.96
CA ASN A 160 0.98 3.00 13.33
C ASN A 160 -0.50 3.37 13.24
N PHE A 161 -1.31 2.41 12.77
CA PHE A 161 -2.73 2.60 12.59
C PHE A 161 -3.47 1.83 13.68
N ALA A 162 -4.18 2.56 14.54
CA ALA A 162 -4.91 2.00 15.66
C ALA A 162 -6.40 2.01 15.37
N VAL A 163 -7.06 0.86 15.55
CA VAL A 163 -8.51 0.74 15.44
C VAL A 163 -9.08 0.55 16.83
N GLU A 164 -9.99 1.44 17.23
CA GLU A 164 -10.64 1.42 18.55
C GLU A 164 -11.42 0.10 18.77
N PRO A 165 -11.63 -0.33 20.03
CA PRO A 165 -12.41 -1.52 20.34
C PRO A 165 -13.79 -1.51 19.68
N ARG A 166 -14.21 -2.65 19.12
CA ARG A 166 -15.55 -2.82 18.52
C ARG A 166 -15.89 -1.78 17.46
N SER A 167 -14.88 -1.20 16.81
CA SER A 167 -15.04 -0.12 15.83
C SER A 167 -14.60 -0.55 14.43
N VAL A 168 -14.88 0.33 13.47
CA VAL A 168 -14.44 0.23 12.09
C VAL A 168 -13.72 1.52 11.75
N ASP A 169 -12.56 1.41 11.11
CA ASP A 169 -11.78 2.55 10.63
C ASP A 169 -11.17 2.25 9.26
N ALA A 170 -10.71 3.27 8.55
CA ALA A 170 -10.23 3.15 7.18
C ALA A 170 -8.77 3.64 7.04
N LEU A 171 -7.93 2.78 6.47
CA LEU A 171 -6.55 3.09 6.10
C LEU A 171 -6.49 3.34 4.58
N SER A 172 -6.02 4.52 4.18
CA SER A 172 -5.79 4.87 2.78
C SER A 172 -4.32 4.64 2.45
N VAL A 173 -4.04 3.94 1.35
CA VAL A 173 -2.67 3.77 0.83
C VAL A 173 -2.59 4.02 -0.66
N THR A 174 -1.43 4.48 -1.13
CA THR A 174 -1.18 4.71 -2.56
C THR A 174 -0.03 3.84 -3.05
N ILE A 175 -0.23 3.14 -4.17
CA ILE A 175 0.72 2.18 -4.74
C ILE A 175 0.95 2.58 -6.19
N GLY A 176 2.21 2.59 -6.65
CA GLY A 176 2.49 2.86 -8.05
C GLY A 176 3.98 2.87 -8.40
N PRO A 177 4.33 3.13 -9.67
CA PRO A 177 5.70 3.10 -10.13
C PRO A 177 6.54 4.21 -9.49
N ALA A 178 7.82 3.94 -9.25
CA ALA A 178 8.77 4.90 -8.69
C ALA A 178 9.09 6.07 -9.63
N ALA A 179 8.97 5.83 -10.94
CA ALA A 179 9.01 6.84 -11.98
C ALA A 179 8.00 6.44 -13.06
N SER A 180 7.12 7.35 -13.43
CA SER A 180 6.27 7.22 -14.62
C SER A 180 6.89 8.09 -15.73
N GLY A 181 7.11 7.50 -16.90
CA GLY A 181 7.41 8.24 -18.13
C GLY A 181 6.13 8.38 -18.96
N ASP A 182 6.24 8.60 -20.27
CA ASP A 182 5.08 8.68 -21.18
C ASP A 182 4.36 7.33 -21.41
N ALA A 183 4.47 6.39 -20.46
CA ALA A 183 3.94 5.04 -20.54
C ALA A 183 2.88 4.82 -19.47
N VAL A 184 1.82 4.12 -19.84
CA VAL A 184 0.81 3.60 -18.90
C VAL A 184 1.28 2.25 -18.36
N TYR A 185 1.15 2.05 -17.06
CA TYR A 185 1.41 0.78 -16.40
C TYR A 185 0.13 0.20 -15.81
N VAL A 186 0.00 -1.12 -15.89
CA VAL A 186 -1.00 -1.91 -15.18
C VAL A 186 -0.26 -2.93 -14.33
N TRP A 187 -0.62 -3.08 -13.07
CA TRP A 187 0.07 -4.00 -12.17
C TRP A 187 -0.90 -4.82 -11.32
N ARG A 188 -0.50 -6.07 -11.05
CA ARG A 188 -1.18 -6.95 -10.10
C ARG A 188 -0.44 -6.94 -8.77
N TYR A 189 -1.19 -6.80 -7.68
CA TYR A 189 -0.61 -6.71 -6.34
C TYR A 189 -1.36 -7.53 -5.29
N SER A 190 -0.71 -7.79 -4.17
CA SER A 190 -1.31 -8.25 -2.92
C SER A 190 -0.93 -7.34 -1.75
N VAL A 191 -1.82 -7.30 -0.76
CA VAL A 191 -1.69 -6.50 0.46
C VAL A 191 -1.75 -7.43 1.66
N HIS A 192 -0.74 -7.30 2.53
CA HIS A 192 -0.59 -8.11 3.73
C HIS A 192 -0.53 -7.20 4.96
N ALA A 193 -1.26 -7.58 6.00
CA ALA A 193 -1.08 -7.00 7.32
C ALA A 193 0.20 -7.53 7.94
N VAL A 194 0.99 -6.66 8.56
CA VAL A 194 2.13 -7.05 9.39
C VAL A 194 1.80 -6.74 10.84
N VAL A 195 1.68 -7.80 11.63
CA VAL A 195 1.33 -7.74 13.06
C VAL A 195 2.58 -7.81 13.94
N LYS A 196 2.40 -7.63 15.26
CA LYS A 196 3.48 -7.32 16.23
C LYS A 196 4.60 -8.37 16.30
N ASP A 197 4.32 -9.63 15.98
CA ASP A 197 5.31 -10.72 15.95
C ASP A 197 6.02 -10.88 14.59
N GLY A 198 5.71 -10.00 13.62
CA GLY A 198 6.22 -10.05 12.26
C GLY A 198 5.48 -11.03 11.35
N ARG A 199 4.39 -11.64 11.81
CA ARG A 199 3.53 -12.48 10.97
C ARG A 199 2.86 -11.62 9.89
N GLU A 200 2.82 -12.18 8.68
CA GLU A 200 2.14 -11.59 7.52
C GLU A 200 0.80 -12.30 7.30
N ILE A 201 -0.27 -11.52 7.15
CA ILE A 201 -1.61 -12.04 6.87
C ILE A 201 -2.07 -11.45 5.54
N LEU A 202 -2.28 -12.30 4.53
CA LEU A 202 -2.85 -11.88 3.25
C LEU A 202 -4.27 -11.36 3.47
N TRP A 203 -4.47 -10.08 3.24
CA TRP A 203 -5.77 -9.43 3.35
C TRP A 203 -6.48 -9.36 2.01
N GLY A 204 -5.77 -8.96 0.97
CA GLY A 204 -6.37 -8.73 -0.33
C GLY A 204 -5.35 -8.66 -1.46
N GLY A 205 -5.84 -8.49 -2.66
CA GLY A 205 -5.03 -8.12 -3.82
C GLY A 205 -5.84 -7.30 -4.82
N GLY A 206 -5.21 -6.92 -5.92
CA GLY A 206 -5.91 -6.09 -6.88
C GLY A 206 -5.14 -5.84 -8.14
N VAL A 207 -5.76 -5.05 -9.01
CA VAL A 207 -5.16 -4.54 -10.23
C VAL A 207 -5.28 -3.02 -10.22
N GLY A 208 -4.14 -2.35 -10.34
CA GLY A 208 -4.02 -0.90 -10.38
C GLY A 208 -3.43 -0.41 -11.70
N THR A 209 -3.61 0.87 -11.96
CA THR A 209 -2.95 1.61 -13.04
C THR A 209 -2.57 3.01 -12.58
N ASP A 210 -1.53 3.56 -13.18
CA ASP A 210 -1.11 4.95 -12.95
C ASP A 210 -1.95 5.94 -13.75
N GLY A 211 -2.87 5.45 -14.60
CA GLY A 211 -3.93 6.24 -15.20
C GLY A 211 -4.90 6.76 -14.15
N PHE A 212 -5.02 8.08 -14.05
CA PHE A 212 -5.98 8.75 -13.18
C PHE A 212 -7.01 9.54 -14.00
N GLU A 213 -8.32 9.36 -13.72
CA GLU A 213 -9.43 10.00 -14.44
C GLU A 213 -9.37 9.77 -15.97
N VAL A 214 -8.60 8.78 -16.43
CA VAL A 214 -8.42 8.47 -17.85
C VAL A 214 -9.71 7.84 -18.35
N SER A 215 -10.39 8.53 -19.26
CA SER A 215 -11.58 8.02 -19.90
C SER A 215 -11.22 6.98 -20.96
N VAL A 216 -12.24 6.22 -21.40
CA VAL A 216 -12.10 5.34 -22.57
C VAL A 216 -11.60 6.11 -23.79
N ASP A 217 -12.04 7.35 -23.98
CA ASP A 217 -11.62 8.18 -25.11
C ASP A 217 -10.16 8.66 -24.98
N ASP A 218 -9.67 8.88 -23.76
CA ASP A 218 -8.26 9.22 -23.51
C ASP A 218 -7.35 8.01 -23.78
N TYR A 219 -7.76 6.80 -23.34
CA TYR A 219 -7.05 5.57 -23.71
C TYR A 219 -7.14 5.27 -25.21
N LEU A 220 -8.27 5.58 -25.85
CA LEU A 220 -8.36 5.54 -27.30
C LEU A 220 -7.40 6.55 -27.91
N ALA A 221 -7.29 7.78 -27.44
CA ALA A 221 -6.33 8.76 -27.97
C ALA A 221 -4.87 8.29 -27.80
N TYR A 222 -4.54 7.66 -26.67
CA TYR A 222 -3.23 7.02 -26.45
C TYR A 222 -2.97 5.90 -27.46
N THR A 223 -4.02 5.22 -27.92
CA THR A 223 -3.94 4.04 -28.81
C THR A 223 -4.36 4.28 -30.26
N VAL A 224 -4.82 5.48 -30.65
CA VAL A 224 -5.48 5.74 -31.95
C VAL A 224 -4.78 6.86 -32.74
N TYR A 225 -4.35 6.47 -33.94
CA TYR A 225 -4.21 7.20 -35.21
C TYR A 225 -3.82 8.69 -35.24
N GLY A 226 -2.68 8.95 -35.88
CA GLY A 226 -2.24 10.28 -36.35
C GLY A 226 -0.86 10.27 -37.02
N GLN A 227 -0.06 9.23 -36.77
CA GLN A 227 1.20 8.97 -37.47
C GLN A 227 1.22 7.54 -38.04
N ASP A 228 1.89 7.35 -39.17
CA ASP A 228 2.11 6.02 -39.76
C ASP A 228 2.92 5.17 -38.76
N SER A 229 2.25 4.30 -38.00
CA SER A 229 2.92 3.35 -37.10
C SER A 229 3.65 2.22 -37.85
N GLY A 230 3.46 2.14 -39.17
CA GLY A 230 3.89 1.01 -40.00
C GLY A 230 3.18 -0.32 -39.70
N ALA A 231 2.35 -0.38 -38.65
CA ALA A 231 1.65 -1.59 -38.24
C ALA A 231 0.39 -1.84 -39.10
N SER A 232 0.19 -3.08 -39.52
CA SER A 232 -1.03 -3.46 -40.23
C SER A 232 -2.25 -3.48 -39.29
N PRO A 233 -3.49 -3.27 -39.79
CA PRO A 233 -4.69 -3.37 -38.95
C PRO A 233 -4.83 -4.70 -38.21
N ALA A 234 -4.32 -5.81 -38.78
CA ALA A 234 -4.31 -7.11 -38.10
C ALA A 234 -3.32 -7.13 -36.92
N ALA A 235 -2.17 -6.46 -37.04
CA ALA A 235 -1.19 -6.35 -35.96
C ALA A 235 -1.70 -5.47 -34.81
N ILE A 236 -2.40 -4.37 -35.14
CA ILE A 236 -3.03 -3.49 -34.15
C ILE A 236 -4.07 -4.27 -33.33
N ARG A 237 -4.96 -5.02 -34.01
CA ARG A 237 -5.96 -5.85 -33.32
C ARG A 237 -5.35 -6.94 -32.45
N ALA A 238 -4.34 -7.65 -32.97
CA ALA A 238 -3.64 -8.68 -32.19
C ALA A 238 -2.96 -8.12 -30.94
N CYS A 239 -2.30 -6.96 -31.06
CA CYS A 239 -1.75 -6.23 -29.92
C CYS A 239 -2.85 -5.86 -28.91
N ALA A 240 -3.99 -5.39 -29.40
CA ALA A 240 -5.08 -4.99 -28.53
C ALA A 240 -5.72 -6.16 -27.78
N ASP A 241 -5.94 -7.28 -28.48
CA ASP A 241 -6.43 -8.53 -27.90
C ASP A 241 -5.47 -9.06 -26.83
N GLU A 242 -4.16 -9.02 -27.08
CA GLU A 242 -3.13 -9.45 -26.11
C GLU A 242 -3.14 -8.61 -24.84
N VAL A 243 -3.32 -7.29 -24.94
CA VAL A 243 -3.46 -6.40 -23.78
C VAL A 243 -4.70 -6.74 -22.98
N VAL A 244 -5.85 -6.91 -23.65
CA VAL A 244 -7.11 -7.29 -22.98
C VAL A 244 -6.96 -8.64 -22.28
N GLU A 245 -6.42 -9.65 -22.94
CA GLU A 245 -6.19 -10.97 -22.37
C GLU A 245 -5.26 -10.91 -21.16
N THR A 246 -4.16 -10.15 -21.26
CA THR A 246 -3.19 -10.02 -20.17
C THR A 246 -3.79 -9.32 -18.96
N VAL A 247 -4.45 -8.17 -19.16
CA VAL A 247 -5.03 -7.38 -18.06
C VAL A 247 -6.21 -8.11 -17.44
N GLN A 248 -7.07 -8.75 -18.24
CA GLN A 248 -8.13 -9.62 -17.71
C GLN A 248 -7.53 -10.82 -16.95
N GLY A 249 -6.42 -11.36 -17.43
CA GLY A 249 -5.66 -12.38 -16.73
C GLY A 249 -5.17 -11.94 -15.35
N TYR A 250 -4.79 -10.67 -15.17
CA TYR A 250 -4.45 -10.13 -13.84
C TYR A 250 -5.67 -10.07 -12.91
N ILE A 251 -6.83 -9.71 -13.45
CA ILE A 251 -8.11 -9.66 -12.71
C ILE A 251 -8.54 -11.07 -12.29
N ASP A 252 -8.49 -12.02 -13.22
CA ASP A 252 -8.98 -13.39 -13.02
C ASP A 252 -8.06 -14.23 -12.11
N GLN A 253 -6.79 -13.84 -11.97
CA GLN A 253 -5.82 -14.49 -11.08
C GLN A 253 -5.95 -14.11 -9.60
N SER A 254 -7.05 -13.47 -9.19
CA SER A 254 -7.30 -13.18 -7.78
C SER A 254 -7.41 -14.45 -6.94
N THR A 255 -6.46 -14.63 -6.01
CA THR A 255 -6.51 -15.68 -4.98
C THR A 255 -6.72 -15.10 -3.58
N ALA A 256 -6.93 -13.78 -3.48
CA ALA A 256 -6.96 -13.06 -2.22
C ALA A 256 -8.39 -12.99 -1.64
N PRO A 257 -8.55 -12.90 -0.30
CA PRO A 257 -9.87 -12.83 0.34
C PRO A 257 -10.70 -11.62 -0.09
N ALA A 258 -10.05 -10.47 -0.25
CA ALA A 258 -10.62 -9.26 -0.84
C ALA A 258 -9.93 -8.93 -2.16
N PHE A 259 -10.67 -8.34 -3.10
CA PHE A 259 -10.13 -7.95 -4.40
C PHE A 259 -10.64 -6.59 -4.85
N ALA A 260 -9.73 -5.74 -5.31
CA ALA A 260 -10.03 -4.40 -5.81
C ALA A 260 -9.47 -4.21 -7.21
N VAL A 261 -10.29 -3.66 -8.11
CA VAL A 261 -9.87 -3.25 -9.45
C VAL A 261 -10.09 -1.75 -9.55
N GLN A 262 -9.06 -1.03 -9.97
CA GLN A 262 -9.17 0.40 -10.21
C GLN A 262 -10.03 0.65 -11.45
N SER A 263 -10.98 1.60 -11.39
CA SER A 263 -11.91 1.90 -12.50
C SER A 263 -11.22 2.18 -13.83
N GLU A 264 -10.06 2.83 -13.80
CA GLU A 264 -9.28 3.16 -14.98
C GLU A 264 -8.73 1.91 -15.69
N VAL A 265 -8.56 0.79 -14.99
CA VAL A 265 -8.24 -0.52 -15.60
C VAL A 265 -9.41 -1.00 -16.47
N GLU A 266 -10.64 -0.81 -16.03
CA GLU A 266 -11.84 -1.17 -16.81
C GLU A 266 -11.97 -0.29 -18.05
N HIS A 267 -11.71 1.02 -17.93
CA HIS A 267 -11.68 1.93 -19.07
C HIS A 267 -10.59 1.55 -20.09
N LEU A 268 -9.43 1.12 -19.61
CA LEU A 268 -8.35 0.61 -20.46
C LEU A 268 -8.81 -0.64 -21.21
N ILE A 269 -9.36 -1.63 -20.51
CA ILE A 269 -9.90 -2.84 -21.16
C ILE A 269 -10.92 -2.47 -22.23
N GLU A 270 -11.87 -1.59 -21.92
CA GLU A 270 -12.90 -1.16 -22.88
C GLU A 270 -12.28 -0.48 -24.11
N ALA A 271 -11.31 0.41 -23.92
CA ALA A 271 -10.63 1.09 -25.02
C ALA A 271 -9.91 0.10 -25.94
N TYR A 272 -9.21 -0.88 -25.38
CA TYR A 272 -8.50 -1.89 -26.15
C TYR A 272 -9.46 -2.90 -26.82
N GLN A 273 -10.58 -3.26 -26.20
CA GLN A 273 -11.64 -4.05 -26.85
C GLN A 273 -12.25 -3.32 -28.05
N ARG A 274 -12.50 -2.00 -27.92
CA ARG A 274 -12.96 -1.17 -29.03
C ARG A 274 -11.92 -1.13 -30.16
N LEU A 275 -10.63 -1.05 -29.84
CA LEU A 275 -9.55 -1.11 -30.82
C LEU A 275 -9.48 -2.45 -31.54
N ALA A 276 -9.60 -3.57 -30.80
CA ALA A 276 -9.61 -4.92 -31.36
C ALA A 276 -10.78 -5.19 -32.31
N SER A 277 -11.90 -4.48 -32.12
CA SER A 277 -13.12 -4.66 -32.93
C SER A 277 -13.11 -3.91 -34.28
N LYS A 278 -12.13 -3.03 -34.53
CA LYS A 278 -12.03 -2.21 -35.75
C LYS A 278 -11.25 -2.90 -36.87
#